data_AF-A0A3A0AMD0-F1
#
_entry.id   AF-A0A3A0AMD0-F1
#
_cell.length_a   1.000
_cell.length_b   1.000
_cell.length_c   1.000
_cell.angle_alpha   90.00
_cell.angle_beta   90.00
_cell.angle_gamma   90.00
#
_symmetry.space_group_name_H-M   'P 1'
#
loop_
_entity.id
_entity.type
_entity.pdbx_description
1 polymer ?
#
loop_
_entity_poly.entity_id
_entity_poly.type
_entity_poly.pdbx_seq_one_letter_code
_entity_poly.pdbx_strand_id
1 'polypeptide(L)'
;MAGDNATGVDRANLTESMLDLEEHKSNLILEANLLQLQGEYEAAADKFAESAAIEEQLATQLLDLGKLEKAYFHHFSALSCWVQAGDLHRALVLGQQLLQAEQLSTNQRTQIIDYLNILRSRLAQWMDQWRPEPIGVPD
;
A
#
# COMPACT_ATOMS: atom_id res chain seq x y z
N MET A 1 1.17 -26.43 -24.67
CA MET A 1 1.71 -25.87 -23.42
C MET A 1 0.57 -25.14 -22.74
N ALA A 2 -0.07 -25.79 -21.77
CA ALA A 2 -1.14 -25.18 -20.99
C ALA A 2 -0.49 -24.21 -19.99
N GLY A 3 -0.82 -22.93 -20.10
CA GLY A 3 -0.46 -21.92 -19.12
C GLY A 3 -1.27 -22.18 -17.86
N ASP A 4 -0.58 -22.54 -16.79
CA ASP A 4 -1.17 -22.75 -15.48
C ASP A 4 -1.51 -21.37 -14.90
N ASN A 5 -2.77 -20.97 -15.04
CA ASN A 5 -3.34 -19.79 -14.39
C ASN A 5 -3.47 -20.08 -12.89
N ALA A 6 -2.36 -20.01 -12.15
CA ALA A 6 -2.37 -20.02 -10.69
C ALA A 6 -2.80 -18.64 -10.17
N THR A 7 -4.10 -18.36 -10.19
CA THR A 7 -4.71 -17.23 -9.45
C THR A 7 -4.82 -17.51 -7.95
N GLY A 8 -4.33 -18.65 -7.47
CA GLY A 8 -4.17 -18.94 -6.04
C GLY A 8 -2.79 -18.50 -5.58
N VAL A 9 -2.74 -17.62 -4.57
CA VAL A 9 -1.50 -17.35 -3.82
C VAL A 9 -0.93 -18.69 -3.39
N ASP A 10 0.20 -19.10 -3.97
CA ASP A 10 0.84 -20.36 -3.63
C ASP A 10 1.25 -20.34 -2.14
N ARG A 11 0.43 -20.89 -1.25
CA ARG A 11 0.72 -20.92 0.18
C ARG A 11 1.81 -21.93 0.53
N ALA A 12 2.28 -22.72 -0.43
CA ALA A 12 3.39 -23.61 -0.20
C ALA A 12 4.62 -22.80 0.22
N ASN A 13 5.28 -23.25 1.28
CA ASN A 13 6.49 -22.66 1.85
C ASN A 13 6.28 -21.34 2.63
N LEU A 14 5.06 -21.01 3.08
CA LEU A 14 4.87 -19.99 4.12
C LEU A 14 4.95 -20.65 5.51
N THR A 15 5.49 -19.93 6.48
CA THR A 15 5.43 -20.37 7.88
C THR A 15 4.00 -20.19 8.41
N GLU A 16 3.65 -20.92 9.46
CA GLU A 16 2.34 -20.77 10.14
C GLU A 16 2.09 -19.32 10.56
N SER A 17 3.10 -18.66 11.13
CA SER A 17 3.02 -17.24 11.50
C SER A 17 2.74 -16.31 10.30
N MET A 18 3.28 -16.60 9.11
CA MET A 18 2.96 -15.80 7.92
C MET A 18 1.53 -16.02 7.45
N LEU A 19 0.99 -17.23 7.60
CA LEU A 19 -0.40 -17.52 7.27
C LEU A 19 -1.37 -16.80 8.21
N ASP A 20 -1.05 -16.76 9.51
CA ASP A 20 -1.85 -16.01 10.49
C ASP A 20 -1.86 -14.51 10.17
N LEU A 21 -0.71 -13.96 9.78
CA LEU A 21 -0.61 -12.56 9.35
C LEU A 21 -1.42 -12.28 8.08
N GLU A 22 -1.39 -13.18 7.09
CA GLU A 22 -2.18 -13.09 5.86
C GLU A 22 -3.69 -13.09 6.12
N GLU A 23 -4.13 -13.94 7.04
CA GLU A 23 -5.53 -13.97 7.48
C GLU A 23 -5.90 -12.69 8.23
N HIS A 24 -5.09 -12.28 9.20
CA HIS A 24 -5.33 -11.08 10.00
C HIS A 24 -5.44 -9.82 9.13
N LYS A 25 -4.52 -9.59 8.20
CA LYS A 25 -4.60 -8.43 7.31
C LYS A 25 -5.84 -8.45 6.41
N SER A 26 -6.27 -9.64 5.97
CA SER A 26 -7.44 -9.77 5.09
C SER A 26 -8.72 -9.39 5.83
N ASN A 27 -8.81 -9.79 7.10
CA ASN A 27 -9.89 -9.39 7.99
C ASN A 27 -9.87 -7.88 8.26
N LEU A 28 -8.69 -7.30 8.54
CA LEU A 28 -8.55 -5.85 8.74
C LEU A 28 -8.99 -5.04 7.51
N ILE A 29 -8.61 -5.46 6.29
CA ILE A 29 -9.04 -4.78 5.06
C ILE A 29 -10.56 -4.88 4.89
N LEU A 30 -11.15 -6.04 5.18
CA LEU A 30 -12.60 -6.22 5.09
C LEU A 30 -13.34 -5.32 6.09
N GLU A 31 -12.87 -5.29 7.35
CA GLU A 31 -13.40 -4.40 8.40
C GLU A 31 -13.26 -2.93 8.01
N ALA A 32 -12.10 -2.51 7.52
CA ALA A 32 -11.85 -1.14 7.09
C ALA A 32 -12.83 -0.70 5.99
N ASN A 33 -13.05 -1.55 4.99
CA ASN A 33 -14.01 -1.28 3.92
C ASN A 33 -15.45 -1.19 4.46
N LEU A 34 -15.84 -2.06 5.41
CA LEU A 34 -17.16 -2.00 6.03
C LEU A 34 -17.36 -0.69 6.80
N LEU A 35 -16.35 -0.26 7.57
CA LEU A 35 -16.36 1.00 8.31
C LEU A 35 -16.46 2.21 7.37
N GLN A 36 -15.74 2.22 6.24
CA GLN A 36 -15.90 3.28 5.22
C GLN A 36 -17.33 3.36 4.68
N LEU A 37 -17.97 2.22 4.42
CA LEU A 37 -19.37 2.18 3.94
C LEU A 37 -20.35 2.71 4.99
N GLN A 38 -20.00 2.64 6.28
CA GLN A 38 -20.78 3.18 7.39
C GLN A 38 -20.47 4.67 7.67
N GLY A 39 -19.48 5.25 6.99
CA GLY A 39 -19.03 6.62 7.21
C GLY A 39 -18.06 6.78 8.40
N GLU A 40 -17.59 5.68 8.99
CA GLU A 40 -16.64 5.66 10.10
C GLU A 40 -15.19 5.77 9.58
N TYR A 41 -14.87 6.89 8.94
CA TYR A 41 -13.62 7.05 8.19
C TYR A 41 -12.35 6.99 9.06
N GLU A 42 -12.38 7.50 10.29
CA GLU A 42 -11.24 7.46 11.21
C GLU A 42 -10.94 6.01 11.64
N ALA A 43 -11.97 5.27 12.07
CA ALA A 43 -11.81 3.87 12.43
C ALA A 43 -11.37 3.01 11.23
N ALA A 44 -11.88 3.29 10.04
CA ALA A 44 -11.41 2.63 8.82
C ALA A 44 -9.93 2.92 8.54
N ALA A 45 -9.49 4.17 8.74
CA ALA A 45 -8.11 4.56 8.54
C ALA A 45 -7.16 3.80 9.49
N ASP A 46 -7.54 3.64 10.76
CA ASP A 46 -6.77 2.86 11.72
C ASP A 46 -6.60 1.39 11.28
N LYS A 47 -7.68 0.78 10.76
CA LYS A 47 -7.65 -0.61 10.25
C LYS A 47 -6.77 -0.74 9.01
N PHE A 48 -6.81 0.23 8.09
CA PHE A 48 -5.90 0.25 6.95
C PHE A 48 -4.45 0.46 7.38
N ALA A 49 -4.18 1.30 8.38
CA ALA A 49 -2.83 1.49 8.92
C ALA A 49 -2.27 0.21 9.54
N GLU A 50 -3.08 -0.51 10.32
CA GLU A 50 -2.69 -1.81 10.89
C GLU A 50 -2.41 -2.84 9.79
N SER A 51 -3.30 -2.94 8.79
CA SER A 51 -3.08 -3.82 7.64
C SER A 51 -1.81 -3.46 6.87
N ALA A 52 -1.53 -2.18 6.67
CA ALA A 52 -0.34 -1.72 5.97
C ALA A 52 0.94 -2.16 6.68
N ALA A 53 0.99 -2.07 8.01
CA ALA A 53 2.12 -2.52 8.80
C ALA A 53 2.35 -4.04 8.67
N ILE A 54 1.28 -4.84 8.65
CA ILE A 54 1.37 -6.29 8.43
C ILE A 54 1.87 -6.61 7.02
N GLU A 55 1.40 -5.89 6.01
CA GLU A 55 1.85 -6.04 4.63
C GLU A 55 3.36 -5.72 4.50
N GLU A 56 3.87 -4.67 5.16
CA GLU A 56 5.33 -4.38 5.22
C GLU A 56 6.11 -5.51 5.90
N GLN A 57 5.56 -6.07 6.99
CA GLN A 57 6.17 -7.19 7.71
C GLN A 57 6.22 -8.46 6.85
N LEU A 58 5.13 -8.79 6.15
CA LEU A 58 5.08 -9.94 5.23
C LEU A 58 6.06 -9.77 4.08
N ALA A 59 6.12 -8.56 3.49
CA ALA A 59 7.05 -8.27 2.42
C ALA A 59 8.52 -8.48 2.85
N THR A 60 8.88 -8.00 4.04
CA THR A 60 10.22 -8.19 4.62
C THR A 60 10.56 -9.67 4.77
N GLN A 61 9.66 -10.46 5.38
CA GLN A 61 9.88 -11.90 5.54
C GLN A 61 9.98 -12.63 4.20
N LEU A 62 9.24 -12.20 3.18
CA LEU A 62 9.31 -12.79 1.84
C LEU A 62 10.60 -12.45 1.11
N LEU A 63 11.16 -11.25 1.32
CA LEU A 63 12.49 -10.89 0.81
C LEU A 63 13.57 -11.77 1.42
N ASP A 64 13.51 -12.02 2.74
CA ASP A 64 14.46 -12.90 3.43
C ASP A 64 14.41 -14.34 2.90
N LEU A 65 13.25 -14.77 2.42
CA LEU A 65 13.03 -16.08 1.78
C LEU A 65 13.34 -16.08 0.27
N GLY A 66 13.80 -14.97 -0.30
CA GLY A 66 14.07 -14.83 -1.73
C GLY A 66 12.82 -14.83 -2.63
N LYS A 67 11.62 -14.66 -2.06
CA LYS A 67 10.33 -14.64 -2.78
C LYS A 67 9.97 -13.23 -3.27
N LEU A 68 10.82 -12.70 -4.16
CA LEU A 68 10.80 -11.29 -4.60
C LEU A 68 9.46 -10.85 -5.19
N GLU A 69 8.83 -11.67 -6.04
CA GLU A 69 7.56 -11.33 -6.68
C GLU A 69 6.43 -11.17 -5.65
N LYS A 70 6.36 -12.06 -4.66
CA LYS A 70 5.37 -11.94 -3.58
C LYS A 70 5.66 -10.74 -2.70
N ALA A 71 6.92 -10.55 -2.31
CA ALA A 71 7.31 -9.39 -1.53
C ALA A 71 6.89 -8.07 -2.20
N TYR A 72 7.03 -7.98 -3.53
CA TYR A 72 6.51 -6.85 -4.30
C TYR A 72 5.01 -6.64 -4.11
N PHE A 73 4.20 -7.69 -4.23
CA PHE A 73 2.74 -7.57 -4.06
C PHE A 73 2.37 -7.08 -2.65
N HIS A 74 3.03 -7.60 -1.62
CA HIS A 74 2.81 -7.13 -0.24
C HIS A 74 3.24 -5.68 -0.04
N HIS A 75 4.40 -5.27 -0.55
CA HIS A 75 4.82 -3.87 -0.49
C HIS A 75 3.87 -2.93 -1.26
N PHE A 76 3.39 -3.34 -2.44
CA PHE A 76 2.45 -2.54 -3.21
C PHE A 76 1.08 -2.45 -2.50
N SER A 77 0.64 -3.53 -1.86
CA SER A 77 -0.54 -3.56 -1.00
C SER A 77 -0.39 -2.65 0.22
N ALA A 78 0.75 -2.69 0.91
CA ALA A 78 1.08 -1.80 2.02
C ALA A 78 1.01 -0.33 1.60
N LEU A 79 1.58 0.01 0.43
CA LEU A 79 1.53 1.34 -0.15
C LEU A 79 0.06 1.78 -0.34
N SER A 80 -0.77 0.93 -0.95
CA SER A 80 -2.20 1.23 -1.12
C SER A 80 -2.94 1.38 0.22
N CYS A 81 -2.62 0.56 1.22
CA CYS A 81 -3.24 0.66 2.55
C CYS A 81 -2.83 1.95 3.27
N TRP A 82 -1.58 2.39 3.17
CA TRP A 82 -1.15 3.70 3.71
C TRP A 82 -1.90 4.86 3.06
N VAL A 83 -2.19 4.79 1.75
CA VAL A 83 -3.04 5.78 1.08
C VAL A 83 -4.45 5.79 1.66
N GLN A 84 -5.05 4.62 1.87
CA GLN A 84 -6.40 4.50 2.42
C GLN A 84 -6.48 4.93 3.90
N ALA A 85 -5.39 4.78 4.65
CA ALA A 85 -5.24 5.30 6.00
C ALA A 85 -5.03 6.83 6.06
N GLY A 86 -4.89 7.50 4.91
CA GLY A 86 -4.61 8.94 4.86
C GLY A 86 -3.14 9.32 5.11
N ASP A 87 -2.26 8.36 5.37
CA ASP A 87 -0.81 8.60 5.53
C ASP A 87 -0.11 8.61 4.17
N LEU A 88 -0.39 9.67 3.40
CA LEU A 88 0.15 9.81 2.05
C LEU A 88 1.66 9.99 2.03
N HIS A 89 2.22 10.59 3.08
CA HIS A 89 3.67 10.75 3.20
C HIS A 89 4.35 9.38 3.27
N ARG A 90 3.88 8.48 4.16
CA ARG A 90 4.44 7.14 4.28
C ARG A 90 4.25 6.32 3.00
N ALA A 91 3.09 6.42 2.34
CA ALA A 91 2.87 5.78 1.04
C ALA A 91 3.87 6.24 -0.04
N LEU A 92 4.12 7.56 -0.13
CA LEU A 92 5.09 8.12 -1.08
C LEU A 92 6.52 7.68 -0.77
N VAL A 93 6.93 7.66 0.50
CA VAL A 93 8.24 7.17 0.93
C VAL A 93 8.41 5.69 0.55
N LEU A 94 7.43 4.85 0.88
CA LEU A 94 7.47 3.42 0.56
C LEU A 94 7.55 3.18 -0.95
N GLY A 95 6.76 3.89 -1.76
CA GLY A 95 6.84 3.75 -3.21
C GLY A 95 8.19 4.19 -3.79
N GLN A 96 8.83 5.22 -3.22
CA GLN A 96 10.18 5.61 -3.63
C GLN A 96 11.22 4.57 -3.24
N GLN A 97 11.10 3.96 -2.05
CA GLN A 97 11.95 2.85 -1.64
C GLN A 97 11.81 1.65 -2.60
N LEU A 98 10.58 1.32 -3.01
CA LEU A 98 10.36 0.27 -4.00
C LEU A 98 11.05 0.58 -5.33
N LEU A 99 10.98 1.82 -5.82
CA LEU A 99 11.68 2.20 -7.05
C LEU A 99 13.21 2.10 -6.95
N GLN A 100 13.78 2.12 -5.75
CA GLN A 100 15.22 1.90 -5.55
C GLN A 100 15.59 0.41 -5.59
N ALA A 101 14.63 -0.51 -5.50
CA ALA A 101 14.92 -1.93 -5.59
C ALA A 101 15.36 -2.31 -7.03
N GLU A 102 16.55 -2.92 -7.14
CA GLU A 102 17.15 -3.33 -8.42
C GLU A 102 16.38 -4.48 -9.09
N GLN A 103 15.68 -5.28 -8.30
CA GLN A 103 15.06 -6.54 -8.72
C GLN A 103 13.64 -6.36 -9.29
N LEU A 104 13.16 -5.11 -9.42
CA LEU A 104 11.86 -4.85 -10.04
C LEU A 104 11.90 -5.08 -11.55
N SER A 105 10.90 -5.80 -12.05
CA SER A 105 10.62 -5.84 -13.48
C SER A 105 10.20 -4.46 -14.01
N THR A 106 10.34 -4.24 -15.32
CA THR A 106 9.89 -3.01 -15.98
C THR A 106 8.42 -2.73 -15.71
N ASN A 107 7.56 -3.76 -15.74
CA ASN A 107 6.12 -3.60 -15.51
C ASN A 107 5.82 -3.13 -14.07
N GLN A 108 6.47 -3.75 -13.08
CA GLN A 108 6.32 -3.34 -11.67
C GLN A 108 6.80 -1.91 -11.44
N ARG A 109 7.93 -1.54 -12.04
CA ARG A 109 8.47 -0.18 -11.98
C ARG A 109 7.49 0.84 -12.57
N THR A 110 6.95 0.57 -13.76
CA THR A 110 5.93 1.41 -14.41
C THR A 110 4.69 1.54 -13.52
N GLN A 111 4.19 0.42 -12.98
CA GLN A 111 3.03 0.42 -12.09
C GLN A 111 3.23 1.31 -10.86
N ILE A 112 4.40 1.24 -10.21
CA ILE A 112 4.72 2.11 -9.07
C ILE A 112 4.80 3.57 -9.50
N ILE A 113 5.47 3.88 -10.63
CA ILE A 113 5.60 5.25 -11.15
C ILE A 113 4.22 5.86 -11.41
N ASP A 114 3.35 5.13 -12.12
CA ASP A 114 2.01 5.59 -12.46
C ASP A 114 1.19 5.84 -11.19
N TYR A 115 1.25 4.90 -10.24
CA TYR A 115 0.54 5.06 -8.96
C TYR A 115 1.05 6.27 -8.17
N LEU A 116 2.37 6.45 -8.04
CA LEU A 116 2.96 7.60 -7.35
C LEU A 116 2.63 8.93 -8.03
N ASN A 117 2.53 8.98 -9.36
CA ASN A 117 2.14 10.17 -10.08
C ASN A 117 0.69 10.57 -9.79
N ILE A 118 -0.21 9.59 -9.67
CA ILE A 118 -1.60 9.83 -9.23
C ILE A 118 -1.61 10.41 -7.82
N LEU A 119 -0.87 9.80 -6.88
CA LEU A 119 -0.80 10.26 -5.49
C LEU A 119 -0.27 11.69 -5.37
N ARG A 120 0.83 12.01 -6.07
CA ARG A 120 1.41 13.37 -6.09
C ARG A 120 0.44 14.39 -6.67
N SER A 121 -0.27 14.03 -7.73
CA SER A 121 -1.26 14.91 -8.35
C SER A 121 -2.42 15.20 -7.38
N ARG A 122 -2.92 14.18 -6.69
CA ARG A 122 -3.95 14.34 -5.65
C ARG A 122 -3.46 15.17 -4.47
N LEU A 123 -2.24 14.94 -4.00
CA LEU A 123 -1.64 15.74 -2.93
C LEU A 123 -1.53 17.22 -3.32
N ALA A 124 -1.05 17.50 -4.53
CA ALA A 124 -0.95 18.87 -5.03
C ALA A 124 -2.32 19.55 -5.08
N GLN A 125 -3.36 18.87 -5.58
CA GLN A 125 -4.73 19.38 -5.60
C GLN A 125 -5.27 19.65 -4.19
N TRP A 126 -5.05 18.73 -3.26
CA TRP A 126 -5.48 18.89 -1.87
C TRP A 126 -4.77 20.08 -1.20
N MET A 127 -3.44 20.19 -1.35
CA MET A 127 -2.69 21.32 -0.80
C MET A 127 -3.15 22.66 -1.39
N ASP A 128 -3.52 22.70 -2.66
CA ASP A 128 -4.04 23.92 -3.29
C ASP A 128 -5.42 24.31 -2.74
N GLN A 129 -6.30 23.33 -2.48
CA GLN A 129 -7.62 23.56 -1.87
C GLN A 129 -7.55 24.14 -0.45
N TRP A 130 -6.54 23.75 0.32
CA TRP A 130 -6.34 24.23 1.70
C TRP A 130 -5.36 25.40 1.81
N ARG A 131 -4.87 25.92 0.68
CA ARG A 131 -3.97 27.07 0.68
C ARG A 131 -4.74 28.31 1.15
N PRO A 132 -4.32 28.97 2.24
CA PRO A 132 -4.98 30.18 2.70
C PRO A 132 -4.83 31.29 1.66
N GLU A 133 -5.86 32.14 1.52
CA GLU A 133 -5.73 33.35 0.70
C GLU A 133 -4.53 34.18 1.19
N PRO A 134 -3.76 34.80 0.28
CA PRO A 134 -2.70 35.70 0.70
C PRO A 134 -3.33 36.78 1.58
N ILE A 135 -2.86 36.91 2.81
CA ILE A 135 -3.23 38.03 3.67
C ILE A 135 -2.74 39.28 2.93
N GLY A 136 -3.67 40.00 2.30
CA GLY A 136 -3.35 41.26 1.63
C GLY A 136 -2.68 42.18 2.63
N VAL A 137 -1.45 42.60 2.35
CA VAL A 137 -0.86 43.73 3.08
C VAL A 137 -1.64 44.95 2.59
N PRO A 138 -2.38 45.65 3.46
CA PRO A 138 -3.04 46.89 3.04
C PRO A 138 -1.96 47.91 2.64
N ASP A 139 -2.18 48.54 1.48
CA ASP A 139 -1.37 49.64 0.96
C ASP A 139 -1.29 50.83 1.93
#